data_AF-A0A4S4ANP7-F1
#
_entry.id   AF-A0A4S4ANP7-F1
#
_cell.length_a   1.000
_cell.length_b   1.000
_cell.length_c   1.000
_cell.angle_alpha   90.00
_cell.angle_beta   90.00
_cell.angle_gamma   90.00
#
_symmetry.space_group_name_H-M   'P 1'
#
loop_
_entity.id
_entity.type
_entity.pdbx_description
1 polymer ?
#
loop_
_entity_poly.entity_id
_entity_poly.type
_entity_poly.pdbx_seq_one_letter_code
_entity_poly.pdbx_strand_id
1 'polypeptide(L)'
;MCQIFTSADPALYASRARSIRLHGAATSLRLENVYWRTLEEIGRRDGLSVPQLVARLHDELDEAGVLGDRANFTSFLRVTCTRYLQLQLQGLIPQETEVPIRVLDARAVLAGERGYGEQARRSRGSGAPLERRL
;
A
#
# COMPACT_ATOMS: atom_id res chain seq x y z
N MET A 1 4.94 -13.36 -21.02
CA MET A 1 5.18 -12.90 -19.63
C MET A 1 5.93 -11.57 -19.62
N CYS A 2 7.12 -11.44 -20.22
CA CYS A 2 7.87 -10.16 -20.20
C CYS A 2 7.10 -8.98 -20.81
N GLN A 3 6.41 -9.19 -21.93
CA GLN A 3 5.64 -8.13 -22.59
C GLN A 3 4.56 -7.49 -21.70
N ILE A 4 3.97 -8.24 -20.76
CA ILE A 4 2.98 -7.72 -19.81
C ILE A 4 3.61 -6.66 -18.90
N PHE A 5 4.89 -6.84 -18.53
CA PHE A 5 5.61 -5.94 -17.63
C PHE A 5 6.43 -4.87 -18.36
N THR A 6 6.96 -5.18 -19.55
CA THR A 6 7.79 -4.25 -20.33
C THR A 6 6.98 -3.27 -21.17
N SER A 7 5.68 -3.52 -21.39
CA SER A 7 4.79 -2.61 -22.13
C SER A 7 4.03 -1.66 -21.20
N ALA A 8 4.42 -1.56 -19.92
CA ALA A 8 3.84 -0.61 -19.00
C ALA A 8 4.06 0.82 -19.50
N ASP A 9 3.01 1.65 -19.45
CA ASP A 9 3.10 3.06 -19.80
C ASP A 9 4.24 3.74 -19.00
N PRO A 10 5.25 4.32 -19.67
CA PRO A 10 6.36 5.02 -19.01
C PRO A 10 5.92 6.09 -18.01
N ALA A 11 4.74 6.68 -18.21
CA ALA A 11 4.20 7.64 -17.27
C ALA A 11 3.93 7.03 -15.90
N LEU A 12 3.66 5.72 -15.77
CA LEU A 12 3.37 5.06 -14.49
C LEU A 12 4.56 5.04 -13.53
N TYR A 13 5.76 4.73 -14.04
CA TYR A 13 6.98 4.64 -13.23
C TYR A 13 7.84 5.91 -13.27
N ALA A 14 7.41 6.96 -13.99
CA ALA A 14 8.02 8.28 -13.90
C ALA A 14 7.88 8.85 -12.49
N SER A 15 9.01 9.29 -11.92
CA SER A 15 9.09 9.83 -10.56
C SER A 15 8.68 11.31 -10.52
N ARG A 16 7.79 11.68 -9.60
CA ARG A 16 7.29 13.04 -9.41
C ARG A 16 7.42 13.46 -7.94
N ALA A 17 8.01 14.62 -7.71
CA ALA A 17 8.03 15.27 -6.40
C ALA A 17 6.76 16.11 -6.21
N ARG A 18 6.16 16.03 -5.01
CA ARG A 18 5.09 16.93 -4.55
C ARG A 18 5.47 17.48 -3.17
N SER A 19 5.27 18.77 -2.95
CA SER A 19 5.45 19.39 -1.63
C SER A 19 4.17 19.23 -0.81
N ILE A 20 4.27 18.61 0.36
CA ILE A 20 3.17 18.35 1.28
C ILE A 20 3.54 18.91 2.65
N ARG A 21 2.60 19.57 3.32
CA ARG A 21 2.84 20.10 4.67
C ARG A 21 2.60 19.01 5.71
N LEU A 22 3.62 18.67 6.48
CA LEU A 22 3.57 17.73 7.60
C LEU A 22 3.97 18.52 8.87
N HIS A 23 3.10 18.57 9.88
CA HIS A 23 3.26 19.41 11.08
C HIS A 23 3.68 20.87 10.80
N GLY A 24 3.14 21.46 9.72
CA GLY A 24 3.47 22.83 9.30
C GLY A 24 4.77 22.99 8.50
N ALA A 25 5.65 21.98 8.47
CA ALA A 25 6.85 21.96 7.64
C ALA A 25 6.54 21.49 6.21
N ALA A 26 7.09 22.18 5.20
CA ALA A 26 6.97 21.75 3.82
C ALA A 26 7.93 20.60 3.52
N THR A 27 7.39 19.40 3.35
CA THR A 27 8.14 18.18 3.06
C THR A 27 8.00 17.80 1.59
N SER A 28 9.13 17.61 0.91
CA SER A 28 9.15 17.16 -0.49
C SER A 28 9.14 15.64 -0.56
N LEU A 29 8.02 15.06 -1.00
CA LEU A 29 7.88 13.62 -1.19
C LEU A 29 8.00 13.27 -2.66
N ARG A 30 8.81 12.26 -2.99
CA ARG A 30 9.06 11.81 -4.37
C ARG A 30 8.58 10.38 -4.58
N LEU A 31 7.52 10.23 -5.36
CA LEU A 31 6.88 8.96 -5.69
C LEU A 31 6.66 8.82 -7.20
N GLU A 32 6.59 7.59 -7.67
CA GLU A 32 6.16 7.24 -9.02
C GLU A 32 4.67 7.60 -9.21
N ASN A 33 4.26 7.94 -10.44
CA ASN A 33 2.89 8.37 -10.71
C ASN A 33 1.84 7.31 -10.38
N VAL A 34 2.17 6.01 -10.49
CA VAL A 34 1.27 4.93 -10.06
C VAL A 34 0.89 5.08 -8.58
N TYR A 35 1.85 5.38 -7.71
CA TYR A 35 1.58 5.57 -6.29
C TYR A 35 0.80 6.86 -6.02
N TRP A 36 1.09 7.94 -6.75
CA TRP A 36 0.26 9.14 -6.66
C TRP A 36 -1.20 8.88 -7.03
N ARG A 37 -1.45 8.13 -8.10
CA ARG A 37 -2.82 7.76 -8.52
C ARG A 37 -3.51 6.88 -7.48
N THR A 38 -2.80 5.91 -6.91
CA THR A 38 -3.36 5.07 -5.83
C THR A 38 -3.68 5.89 -4.58
N LEU A 39 -2.82 6.83 -4.18
CA LEU A 39 -3.12 7.75 -3.06
C LEU A 39 -4.31 8.67 -3.36
N GLU A 40 -4.46 9.13 -4.61
CA GLU A 40 -5.62 9.92 -5.05
C GLU A 40 -6.92 9.11 -4.93
N GLU A 41 -6.90 7.83 -5.30
CA GLU A 41 -8.05 6.94 -5.13
C GLU A 41 -8.38 6.69 -3.66
N ILE A 42 -7.40 6.29 -2.84
CA ILE A 42 -7.57 6.06 -1.39
C ILE A 42 -8.15 7.32 -0.74
N GLY A 43 -7.60 8.49 -1.04
CA GLY A 43 -8.09 9.75 -0.53
C GLY A 43 -9.54 10.01 -0.94
N ARG A 44 -9.84 9.87 -2.25
CA ARG A 44 -11.20 10.08 -2.79
C ARG A 44 -12.25 9.19 -2.11
N ARG A 45 -11.93 7.92 -1.81
CA ARG A 45 -12.86 6.99 -1.13
C ARG A 45 -13.35 7.52 0.21
N ASP A 46 -12.50 8.24 0.94
CA ASP A 46 -12.83 8.80 2.26
C ASP A 46 -13.11 10.31 2.23
N GLY A 47 -13.19 10.92 1.04
CA GLY A 47 -13.40 12.36 0.87
C GLY A 47 -12.20 13.23 1.26
N LEU A 48 -10.98 12.69 1.14
CA LEU A 48 -9.72 13.36 1.46
C LEU A 48 -8.95 13.70 0.18
N SER A 49 -8.34 14.89 0.15
CA SER A 49 -7.28 15.18 -0.82
C SER A 49 -5.99 14.42 -0.46
N VAL A 50 -5.10 14.23 -1.44
CA VAL A 50 -3.80 13.56 -1.19
C VAL A 50 -3.01 14.21 -0.05
N PRO A 51 -2.85 15.55 0.04
CA PRO A 51 -2.15 16.15 1.16
C PRO A 51 -2.79 15.85 2.52
N GLN A 52 -4.13 15.81 2.59
CA GLN A 52 -4.84 15.48 3.84
C GLN A 52 -4.65 14.01 4.24
N LEU A 53 -4.76 13.09 3.28
CA LEU A 53 -4.50 11.67 3.52
C LEU A 53 -3.07 11.44 4.00
N VAL A 54 -2.10 12.02 3.29
CA VAL A 54 -0.67 11.86 3.59
C VAL A 54 -0.33 12.46 4.96
N ALA A 55 -0.85 13.64 5.29
CA ALA A 55 -0.66 14.23 6.61
C ALA A 55 -1.24 13.34 7.72
N ARG A 56 -2.49 12.86 7.57
CA ARG A 56 -3.10 11.97 8.56
C ARG A 56 -2.32 10.67 8.76
N LEU A 57 -1.87 10.05 7.67
CA LEU A 57 -1.03 8.85 7.76
C LEU A 57 0.29 9.13 8.46
N HIS A 58 0.89 10.30 8.23
CA HIS A 58 2.11 10.70 8.93
C HIS A 58 1.86 10.83 10.43
N ASP A 59 0.82 11.57 10.82
CA ASP A 59 0.44 11.81 12.20
C ASP A 59 0.15 10.48 12.94
N GLU A 60 -0.63 9.58 12.34
CA GLU A 60 -0.94 8.27 12.92
C GLU A 60 0.31 7.37 13.10
N LEU A 61 1.29 7.44 12.18
CA LEU A 61 2.53 6.69 12.32
C LEU A 61 3.44 7.23 13.43
N ASP A 62 3.46 8.56 13.59
CA ASP A 62 4.20 9.24 14.64
C ASP A 62 3.60 8.92 16.01
N GLU A 63 2.27 9.03 16.15
CA GLU A 63 1.52 8.66 17.35
C GLU A 63 1.72 7.19 17.74
N ALA A 64 1.84 6.28 16.77
CA ALA A 64 2.11 4.87 17.00
C ALA A 64 3.58 4.57 17.36
N GLY A 65 4.48 5.56 17.31
CA GLY A 65 5.92 5.39 17.55
C GLY A 65 6.64 4.55 16.49
N VAL A 66 6.01 4.38 15.32
CA VAL A 66 6.54 3.57 14.19
C VAL A 66 7.43 4.42 13.29
N LEU A 67 7.21 5.73 13.28
CA LEU A 67 8.05 6.72 12.62
C LEU A 67 9.37 6.93 13.40
N GLY A 68 10.18 5.89 13.61
CA GLY A 68 11.45 6.02 14.31
C GLY A 68 12.41 7.03 13.64
N ASP A 69 13.52 7.38 14.29
CA ASP A 69 14.49 8.44 13.90
C ASP A 69 15.03 8.42 12.46
N ARG A 70 14.80 7.34 11.69
CA ARG A 70 15.26 7.18 10.29
C ARG A 70 14.15 6.66 9.34
N ALA A 71 12.89 6.85 9.69
CA ALA A 71 11.79 6.30 8.90
C ALA A 71 11.69 6.94 7.50
N ASN A 72 11.81 6.11 6.45
CA ASN A 72 11.55 6.52 5.08
C ASN A 72 10.03 6.54 4.84
N PHE A 73 9.37 7.62 5.25
CA PHE A 73 7.94 7.83 5.07
C PHE A 73 7.49 7.65 3.60
N THR A 74 8.37 7.95 2.64
CA THR A 74 8.10 7.70 1.21
C THR A 74 8.01 6.19 0.90
N SER A 75 8.86 5.36 1.50
CA SER A 75 8.74 3.90 1.39
C SER A 75 7.46 3.38 2.03
N PHE A 76 7.07 3.94 3.18
CA PHE A 76 5.79 3.61 3.80
C PHE A 76 4.61 3.87 2.84
N LEU A 77 4.56 5.03 2.19
CA LEU A 77 3.50 5.35 1.22
C LEU A 77 3.44 4.35 0.05
N ARG A 78 4.59 3.90 -0.48
CA ARG A 78 4.64 2.86 -1.52
C ARG A 78 4.07 1.53 -1.03
N VAL A 79 4.43 1.13 0.20
CA VAL A 79 3.90 -0.09 0.84
C VAL A 79 2.40 0.03 1.07
N THR A 80 1.90 1.18 1.53
CA THR A 80 0.46 1.43 1.71
C THR A 80 -0.31 1.24 0.41
N CYS A 81 0.19 1.76 -0.71
CA CYS A 81 -0.46 1.58 -2.01
C CYS A 81 -0.48 0.11 -2.46
N THR A 82 0.66 -0.59 -2.34
CA THR A 82 0.74 -2.02 -2.70
C THR A 82 -0.19 -2.86 -1.82
N ARG A 83 -0.21 -2.58 -0.51
CA ARG A 83 -1.05 -3.27 0.47
C ARG A 83 -2.53 -3.04 0.20
N TYR A 84 -2.93 -1.81 -0.15
CA TYR A 84 -4.29 -1.49 -0.57
C TYR A 84 -4.75 -2.38 -1.73
N LEU A 85 -3.95 -2.46 -2.80
CA LEU A 85 -4.27 -3.30 -3.97
C LEU A 85 -4.30 -4.80 -3.61
N GLN A 86 -3.40 -5.27 -2.75
CA GLN A 86 -3.39 -6.66 -2.28
C GLN A 86 -4.65 -7.00 -1.48
N LEU A 87 -5.07 -6.11 -0.57
CA LEU A 87 -6.29 -6.29 0.21
C LEU A 87 -7.54 -6.31 -0.70
N GLN A 88 -7.54 -5.54 -1.79
CA GLN A 88 -8.57 -5.64 -2.82
C GLN A 88 -8.57 -6.98 -3.56
N LEU A 89 -7.40 -7.47 -3.97
CA LEU A 89 -7.27 -8.77 -4.62
C LEU A 89 -7.70 -9.94 -3.71
N GLN A 90 -7.57 -9.76 -2.40
CA GLN A 90 -8.00 -10.73 -1.38
C GLN A 90 -9.49 -10.60 -1.01
N GLY A 91 -10.21 -9.60 -1.56
CA GLY A 91 -11.60 -9.33 -1.20
C GLY A 91 -11.79 -8.76 0.21
N LEU A 92 -10.71 -8.33 0.87
CA LEU A 92 -10.74 -7.72 2.21
C LEU A 92 -11.07 -6.23 2.15
N ILE A 93 -10.76 -5.57 1.04
CA ILE A 93 -11.23 -4.23 0.70
C ILE A 93 -12.06 -4.34 -0.58
N PRO A 94 -13.26 -3.73 -0.66
CA PRO A 94 -14.05 -3.73 -1.89
C PRO A 94 -13.33 -3.05 -3.05
N GLN A 95 -13.51 -3.57 -4.27
CA GLN A 95 -12.99 -2.96 -5.49
C GLN A 95 -13.80 -1.72 -5.90
N GLU A 96 -15.06 -1.64 -5.46
CA GLU A 96 -15.94 -0.51 -5.67
C GLU A 96 -15.41 0.72 -4.92
N THR A 97 -14.99 1.74 -5.66
CA THR A 97 -14.42 2.95 -5.07
C THR A 97 -15.45 3.86 -4.40
N GLU A 98 -16.73 3.51 -4.47
CA GLU A 98 -17.81 4.24 -3.80
C GLU A 98 -17.95 3.83 -2.34
N VAL A 99 -17.40 2.68 -1.93
CA VAL A 99 -17.38 2.25 -0.54
C VAL A 99 -16.20 2.95 0.17
N PRO A 100 -16.44 3.81 1.17
CA PRO A 100 -15.37 4.45 1.92
C PRO A 100 -14.53 3.40 2.66
N ILE A 101 -13.22 3.62 2.80
CA ILE A 101 -12.35 2.72 3.58
C ILE A 101 -12.66 2.87 5.07
N ARG A 102 -13.00 4.09 5.52
CA ARG A 102 -13.30 4.39 6.94
C ARG A 102 -14.48 3.63 7.54
N VAL A 103 -15.36 3.02 6.72
CA VAL A 103 -16.52 2.25 7.22
C VAL A 103 -16.21 0.75 7.35
N LEU A 104 -15.05 0.30 6.86
CA LEU A 104 -14.66 -1.09 6.95
C LEU A 104 -14.28 -1.45 8.39
N ASP A 105 -14.58 -2.68 8.80
CA ASP A 105 -14.07 -3.22 10.07
C ASP A 105 -12.57 -3.51 9.93
N ALA A 106 -11.74 -2.58 10.41
CA ALA A 106 -10.29 -2.72 10.37
C ALA A 106 -9.80 -3.99 11.08
N ARG A 107 -10.47 -4.47 12.14
CA ARG A 107 -10.05 -5.69 12.85
C ARG A 107 -10.29 -6.92 11.97
N ALA A 108 -11.43 -6.98 11.29
CA ALA A 108 -11.75 -8.05 10.35
C ALA A 108 -10.78 -8.08 9.16
N VAL A 109 -10.51 -6.91 8.56
CA VAL A 109 -9.54 -6.76 7.45
C VAL A 109 -8.16 -7.27 7.85
N LEU A 110 -7.65 -6.81 9.01
CA LEU A 110 -6.33 -7.21 9.51
C LEU A 110 -6.27 -8.69 9.90
N ALA A 111 -7.36 -9.27 10.41
CA ALA A 111 -7.44 -10.70 10.70
C ALA A 111 -7.40 -11.54 9.41
N GLY A 112 -8.14 -11.12 8.38
CA GLY A 112 -8.11 -11.77 7.07
C GLY A 112 -6.74 -11.74 6.40
N GLU A 113 -6.04 -10.59 6.47
CA GLU A 113 -4.70 -10.43 5.91
C GLU A 113 -3.69 -11.40 6.55
N ARG A 114 -3.74 -11.55 7.88
CA ARG A 114 -2.91 -12.54 8.60
C ARG A 114 -3.21 -13.97 8.15
N GLY A 115 -4.49 -14.33 8.02
CA GLY A 115 -4.92 -15.64 7.55
C GLY A 115 -4.42 -15.96 6.14
N TYR A 116 -4.46 -14.98 5.22
CA TYR A 116 -3.93 -15.14 3.87
C TYR A 116 -2.41 -15.39 3.88
N GLY A 117 -1.67 -14.66 4.73
CA GLY A 117 -0.24 -14.87 4.92
C GLY A 117 0.13 -16.27 5.43
N GLU A 118 -0.67 -16.82 6.35
CA GLU A 118 -0.49 -18.19 6.84
C GLU A 118 -0.78 -19.25 5.77
N GLN A 119 -1.84 -19.09 4.99
CA GLN A 119 -2.14 -19.98 3.86
C GLN A 119 -1.03 -19.97 2.81
N ALA A 120 -0.52 -18.79 2.46
CA ALA A 120 0.59 -18.65 1.50
C ALA A 120 1.90 -19.30 2.01
N ARG A 121 2.13 -19.32 3.33
CA ARG A 121 3.28 -20.02 3.93
C ARG A 121 3.10 -21.54 3.90
N ARG A 122 1.89 -22.03 4.19
CA ARG A 122 1.57 -23.47 4.14
C ARG A 122 1.69 -24.05 2.72
N SER A 123 1.24 -23.33 1.70
CA SER A 123 1.37 -23.79 0.30
C SER A 123 2.82 -23.84 -0.19
N ARG A 124 3.71 -22.98 0.34
CA ARG A 124 5.16 -23.03 0.07
C ARG A 124 5.90 -24.14 0.82
N GLY A 125 5.41 -24.53 2.00
CA GLY A 125 5.99 -25.62 2.81
C GLY A 125 5.65 -27.04 2.35
N SER A 126 4.71 -27.20 1.41
CA SER A 126 4.26 -28.52 0.89
C SER A 126 5.10 -29.05 -0.29
N GLY A 127 6.20 -28.38 -0.66
CA GLY A 127 7.17 -28.92 -1.62
C GLY A 127 7.99 -30.04 -0.96
N ALA A 128 7.52 -31.28 -1.02
CA ALA A 128 8.28 -32.46 -0.61
C ALA A 128 9.65 -32.47 -1.33
N PRO A 129 10.75 -32.91 -0.67
CA PRO A 129 12.03 -33.06 -1.35
C PRO A 129 11.87 -34.14 -2.43
N LEU A 130 12.23 -33.81 -3.67
CA LEU A 130 12.48 -34.81 -4.71
C LEU A 130 13.65 -35.68 -4.21
N GLU A 131 13.32 -36.83 -3.62
CA GLU A 131 14.29 -37.87 -3.32
C GLU A 131 15.05 -38.21 -4.59
N ARG A 132 16.37 -37.99 -4.53
CA ARG A 132 17.33 -38.53 -5.49
C ARG A 132 17.19 -40.04 -5.51
N ARG A 133 16.57 -40.59 -6.56
CA ARG A 133 16.76 -41.98 -6.95
C ARG A 133 17.90 -42.03 -7.94
N LEU A 134 19.07 -42.44 -7.45
CA LEU A 134 20.10 -43.12 -8.23
C LEU A 134 19.74 -44.59 -8.30
#